data_AF-A0A3N8GSU1-F1
#
_entry.id   AF-A0A3N8GSU1-F1
#
_cell.length_a   1.000
_cell.length_b   1.000
_cell.length_c   1.000
_cell.angle_alpha   90.00
_cell.angle_beta   90.00
_cell.angle_gamma   90.00
#
_symmetry.space_group_name_H-M   'P 1'
#
loop_
_entity.id
_entity.type
_entity.pdbx_description
1 polymer ?
#
loop_
_entity_poly.entity_id
_entity_poly.type
_entity_poly.pdbx_seq_one_letter_code
_entity_poly.pdbx_strand_id
1 'polypeptide(L)'
;MQWFQAGEDLTFEVELMAGGVQAQPDAGSVTYTVRDQSGAVLAGLDHAALDVPGTTAQILLPAHVNGITAGNDTETRFVFLAFKTSGQSRQQQVAYGLHPFIPMSADADAVRGLMGVSVDELPDEAIDLIPAYYSLRADYGTDFTNALVVGDSRTRSAANRALAARAAIDALPSFQLRLVQSKQVENSNFSRWDWVDLDKLKEDLTTQLGASLAQLSDTLARSVAVTPTIFVVSSPTDPVTG
;
A
#
# COMPACT_ATOMS: atom_id res chain seq x y z
N MET A 1 0.43 -6.17 7.83
CA MET A 1 -1.02 -6.26 7.56
C MET A 1 -1.17 -6.05 6.07
N GLN A 2 -1.80 -6.99 5.36
CA GLN A 2 -1.94 -6.89 3.90
C GLN A 2 -3.12 -5.98 3.53
N TRP A 3 -2.99 -5.26 2.42
CA TRP A 3 -3.99 -4.32 1.90
C TRP A 3 -4.59 -4.84 0.59
N PHE A 4 -5.90 -4.67 0.44
CA PHE A 4 -6.65 -5.06 -0.74
C PHE A 4 -7.57 -3.92 -1.21
N GLN A 5 -7.85 -3.91 -2.52
CA GLN A 5 -8.83 -2.99 -3.07
C GLN A 5 -10.25 -3.41 -2.64
N ALA A 6 -11.03 -2.43 -2.19
CA ALA A 6 -12.42 -2.60 -1.80
C ALA A 6 -13.32 -2.86 -3.00
N GLY A 7 -14.36 -3.66 -2.78
CA GLY A 7 -15.37 -3.99 -3.78
C GLY A 7 -14.95 -5.05 -4.81
N GLU A 8 -13.80 -5.70 -4.62
CA GLU A 8 -13.34 -6.81 -5.45
C GLU A 8 -13.45 -8.15 -4.71
N ASP A 9 -13.58 -9.25 -5.46
CA ASP A 9 -13.41 -10.60 -4.92
C ASP A 9 -11.92 -10.79 -4.56
N LEU A 10 -11.65 -11.36 -3.38
CA LEU A 10 -10.28 -11.62 -2.94
C LEU A 10 -10.14 -12.99 -2.28
N THR A 11 -8.97 -13.59 -2.45
CA THR A 11 -8.55 -14.78 -1.70
C THR A 11 -7.57 -14.35 -0.63
N PHE A 12 -7.96 -14.52 0.63
CA PHE A 12 -7.12 -14.21 1.77
C PHE A 12 -6.49 -15.48 2.32
N GLU A 13 -5.16 -15.55 2.26
CA GLU A 13 -4.39 -16.71 2.71
C GLU A 13 -3.94 -16.53 4.16
N VAL A 14 -4.16 -17.54 4.98
CA VAL A 14 -3.76 -17.55 6.39
C VAL A 14 -3.05 -18.84 6.71
N GLU A 15 -1.79 -18.77 7.08
CA GLU A 15 -1.06 -19.91 7.65
C GLU A 15 -1.62 -20.24 9.04
N LEU A 16 -1.98 -21.51 9.24
CA LEU A 16 -2.49 -22.03 10.51
C LEU A 16 -1.32 -22.34 11.43
N MET A 17 -1.33 -21.72 12.61
CA MET A 17 -0.23 -21.81 13.56
C MET A 17 -0.66 -22.50 14.85
N ALA A 18 0.12 -23.49 15.31
CA ALA A 18 -0.03 -24.08 16.65
C ALA A 18 1.31 -24.01 17.39
N GLY A 19 1.36 -23.23 18.48
CA GLY A 19 2.58 -23.12 19.28
C GLY A 19 3.75 -22.46 18.55
N GLY A 20 3.48 -21.57 17.59
CA GLY A 20 4.50 -20.85 16.82
C GLY A 20 5.07 -21.60 15.63
N VAL A 21 4.52 -22.77 15.28
CA VAL A 21 4.88 -23.54 14.08
C VAL A 21 3.64 -23.77 13.24
N GLN A 22 3.83 -23.87 11.91
CA GLN A 22 2.75 -24.23 10.99
C GLN A 22 2.15 -25.59 11.38
N ALA A 23 0.83 -25.65 11.39
CA ALA A 23 0.09 -26.82 11.85
C ALA A 23 -1.02 -27.19 10.88
N GLN A 24 -1.14 -28.48 10.60
CA GLN A 24 -2.25 -29.01 9.82
C GLN A 24 -3.46 -29.24 10.73
N PRO A 25 -4.66 -28.76 10.36
CA PRO A 25 -5.85 -28.93 11.17
C PRO A 25 -6.44 -30.35 11.03
N ASP A 26 -7.21 -30.77 12.03
CA ASP A 26 -8.02 -31.97 11.95
C ASP A 26 -9.06 -31.79 10.83
N ALA A 27 -9.32 -32.85 10.06
CA ALA A 27 -10.22 -32.81 8.91
C ALA A 27 -11.60 -32.26 9.28
N GLY A 28 -12.09 -31.27 8.52
CA GLY A 28 -13.39 -30.62 8.74
C GLY A 28 -13.52 -29.80 10.02
N SER A 29 -12.40 -29.48 10.71
CA SER A 29 -12.44 -28.73 11.97
C SER A 29 -12.34 -27.21 11.80
N VAL A 30 -11.96 -26.73 10.62
CA VAL A 30 -11.69 -25.31 10.38
C VAL A 30 -13.00 -24.57 10.11
N THR A 31 -13.19 -23.50 10.87
CA THR A 31 -14.24 -22.50 10.65
C THR A 31 -13.61 -21.13 10.69
N TYR A 32 -14.19 -20.18 9.95
CA TYR A 32 -13.75 -18.80 9.99
C TYR A 32 -14.93 -17.85 10.20
N THR A 33 -14.65 -16.74 10.85
CA THR A 33 -15.57 -15.63 11.03
C THR A 33 -14.90 -14.34 10.59
N VAL A 34 -15.56 -13.52 9.76
CA VAL A 34 -15.02 -12.22 9.37
C VAL A 34 -15.83 -11.11 10.02
N ARG A 35 -15.12 -10.17 10.64
CA ARG A 35 -15.69 -9.01 11.31
C ARG A 35 -15.22 -7.72 10.66
N ASP A 36 -16.10 -6.72 10.69
CA ASP A 36 -15.75 -5.35 10.35
C ASP A 36 -14.97 -4.66 11.47
N GLN A 37 -14.60 -3.40 11.25
CA GLN A 37 -13.87 -2.56 12.21
C GLN A 37 -14.67 -2.24 13.48
N SER A 38 -16.00 -2.39 13.46
CA SER A 38 -16.87 -2.23 14.63
C SER A 38 -17.00 -3.53 15.44
N GLY A 39 -16.50 -4.64 14.91
CA GLY A 39 -16.62 -5.98 15.48
C GLY A 39 -17.89 -6.72 15.05
N ALA A 40 -18.71 -6.14 14.18
CA ALA A 40 -19.89 -6.79 13.64
C ALA A 40 -19.48 -7.89 12.64
N VAL A 41 -20.18 -9.01 12.68
CA VAL A 41 -19.90 -10.15 11.77
C VAL A 41 -20.48 -9.85 10.40
N LEU A 42 -19.68 -10.07 9.36
CA LEU A 42 -20.12 -9.91 7.98
C LEU A 42 -21.09 -11.03 7.60
N ALA A 43 -22.15 -10.67 6.89
CA ALA A 43 -23.21 -11.60 6.51
C ALA A 43 -22.66 -12.79 5.71
N GLY A 44 -23.08 -14.01 6.07
CA GLY A 44 -22.62 -15.24 5.43
C GLY A 44 -21.24 -15.72 5.86
N LEU A 45 -20.54 -14.96 6.71
CA LEU A 45 -19.18 -15.27 7.18
C LEU A 45 -19.15 -15.45 8.71
N ASP A 46 -20.20 -16.03 9.29
CA ASP A 46 -20.25 -16.42 10.71
C ASP A 46 -20.00 -17.91 10.85
N HIS A 47 -18.87 -18.30 11.48
CA HIS A 47 -18.43 -19.70 11.62
C HIS A 47 -18.53 -20.51 10.33
N ALA A 48 -18.23 -19.89 9.19
CA ALA A 48 -18.28 -20.54 7.88
C ALA A 48 -17.24 -21.67 7.84
N ALA A 49 -17.68 -22.87 7.44
CA ALA A 49 -16.79 -24.02 7.32
C ALA A 49 -15.80 -23.81 6.17
N LEU A 50 -14.57 -24.25 6.37
CA LEU A 50 -13.52 -24.20 5.37
C LEU A 50 -12.80 -25.54 5.33
N ASP A 51 -12.60 -26.08 4.13
CA ASP A 51 -11.74 -27.24 3.96
C ASP A 51 -10.30 -26.79 3.77
N VAL A 52 -9.39 -27.32 4.58
CA VAL A 52 -7.98 -26.94 4.58
C VAL A 52 -7.14 -28.22 4.51
N PRO A 53 -6.68 -28.62 3.31
CA PRO A 53 -5.95 -29.87 3.14
C PRO A 53 -4.50 -29.82 3.67
N GLY A 54 -3.96 -28.63 3.91
CA GLY A 54 -2.58 -28.39 4.34
C GLY A 54 -2.48 -27.47 5.56
N THR A 55 -1.45 -26.62 5.57
CA THR A 55 -1.19 -25.66 6.65
C THR A 55 -1.71 -24.24 6.35
N THR A 56 -2.19 -23.99 5.14
CA THR A 56 -2.66 -22.66 4.70
C THR A 56 -4.14 -22.69 4.40
N ALA A 57 -4.91 -21.86 5.10
CA ALA A 57 -6.32 -21.62 4.84
C ALA A 57 -6.48 -20.57 3.73
N GLN A 58 -7.21 -20.91 2.67
CA GLN A 58 -7.53 -19.98 1.58
C GLN A 58 -9.00 -19.54 1.71
N ILE A 59 -9.21 -18.31 2.16
CA ILE A 59 -10.55 -17.77 2.44
C ILE A 59 -10.99 -16.93 1.25
N LEU A 60 -12.03 -17.39 0.54
CA LEU A 60 -12.65 -16.61 -0.52
C LEU A 60 -13.61 -15.57 0.08
N LEU A 61 -13.30 -14.29 -0.14
CA LEU A 61 -14.09 -13.16 0.35
C LEU A 61 -14.72 -12.45 -0.85
N PRO A 62 -16.03 -12.55 -1.03
CA PRO A 62 -16.69 -11.97 -2.19
C PRO A 62 -16.78 -10.44 -2.12
N ALA A 63 -16.82 -9.78 -3.27
CA ALA A 63 -16.84 -8.32 -3.43
C ALA A 63 -17.85 -7.60 -2.52
N HIS A 64 -19.04 -8.18 -2.35
CA HIS A 64 -20.13 -7.56 -1.57
C HIS A 64 -19.84 -7.45 -0.07
N VAL A 65 -18.93 -8.27 0.50
CA VAL A 65 -18.49 -8.13 1.90
C VAL A 65 -17.25 -7.25 2.05
N ASN A 66 -16.56 -6.96 0.94
CA ASN A 66 -15.34 -6.16 0.87
C ASN A 66 -15.62 -4.68 0.55
N GLY A 67 -16.83 -4.19 0.82
CA GLY A 67 -17.15 -2.78 0.70
C GLY A 67 -16.55 -1.94 1.83
N ILE A 68 -16.28 -0.67 1.57
CA ILE A 68 -15.93 0.33 2.59
C ILE A 68 -17.18 1.19 2.86
N THR A 69 -17.45 1.48 4.13
CA THR A 69 -18.52 2.38 4.55
C THR A 69 -18.26 3.79 4.03
N ALA A 70 -19.30 4.44 3.50
CA ALA A 70 -19.21 5.81 3.01
C ALA A 70 -18.63 6.76 4.07
N GLY A 71 -17.63 7.56 3.67
CA GLY A 71 -16.92 8.49 4.55
C GLY A 71 -15.63 7.94 5.15
N ASN A 72 -15.39 6.62 5.09
CA ASN A 72 -14.10 6.05 5.47
C ASN A 72 -13.14 6.03 4.27
N ASP A 73 -11.88 6.35 4.53
CA ASP A 73 -10.80 6.24 3.54
C ASP A 73 -10.23 4.83 3.46
N THR A 74 -10.27 4.09 4.56
CA THR A 74 -9.86 2.70 4.67
C THR A 74 -10.72 1.98 5.69
N GLU A 75 -10.77 0.66 5.63
CA GLU A 75 -11.34 -0.15 6.71
C GLU A 75 -10.45 -1.34 7.03
N THR A 76 -10.43 -1.73 8.30
CA THR A 76 -9.79 -2.98 8.72
C THR A 76 -10.85 -4.06 8.87
N ARG A 77 -10.50 -5.27 8.44
CA ARG A 77 -11.30 -6.48 8.60
C ARG A 77 -10.53 -7.46 9.45
N PHE A 78 -11.24 -8.17 10.32
CA PHE A 78 -10.65 -9.15 11.23
C PHE A 78 -11.18 -10.54 10.90
N VAL A 79 -10.27 -11.43 10.55
CA VAL A 79 -10.56 -12.84 10.28
C VAL A 79 -10.20 -13.65 11.52
N PHE A 80 -11.19 -14.30 12.09
CA PHE A 80 -11.06 -15.22 13.20
C PHE A 80 -11.17 -16.64 12.67
N LEU A 81 -10.08 -17.41 12.74
CA LEU A 81 -10.09 -18.83 12.41
C LEU A 81 -10.15 -19.63 13.71
N ALA A 82 -11.07 -20.59 13.77
CA ALA A 82 -11.13 -21.60 14.80
C ALA A 82 -10.92 -22.98 14.15
N PHE A 83 -9.99 -23.76 14.69
CA PHE A 83 -9.64 -25.08 14.16
C PHE A 83 -9.18 -26.01 15.28
N LYS A 84 -9.03 -27.30 14.98
CA LYS A 84 -8.45 -28.27 15.91
C LYS A 84 -7.15 -28.83 15.37
N THR A 85 -6.23 -29.14 16.27
CA THR A 85 -5.00 -29.87 15.96
C THR A 85 -4.84 -30.97 17.00
N SER A 86 -4.87 -32.23 16.56
CA SER A 86 -4.80 -33.38 17.47
C SER A 86 -5.88 -33.33 18.55
N GLY A 87 -7.11 -32.92 18.17
CA GLY A 87 -8.26 -32.78 19.06
C GLY A 87 -8.28 -31.53 19.96
N GLN A 88 -7.20 -30.73 19.99
CA GLN A 88 -7.15 -29.50 20.78
C GLN A 88 -7.70 -28.31 19.98
N SER A 89 -8.63 -27.56 20.57
CA SER A 89 -9.17 -26.35 19.93
C SER A 89 -8.16 -25.21 19.95
N ARG A 90 -8.04 -24.52 18.82
CA ARG A 90 -7.15 -23.39 18.57
C ARG A 90 -7.94 -22.26 17.93
N GLN A 91 -7.48 -21.04 18.19
CA GLN A 91 -8.02 -19.83 17.58
C GLN A 91 -6.86 -18.96 17.11
N GLN A 92 -7.04 -18.34 15.95
CA GLN A 92 -6.11 -17.41 15.35
C GLN A 92 -6.87 -16.22 14.81
N GLN A 93 -6.36 -15.01 15.06
CA GLN A 93 -6.92 -13.78 14.54
C GLN A 93 -5.89 -13.12 13.63
N VAL A 94 -6.32 -12.78 12.42
CA VAL A 94 -5.50 -12.05 11.44
C VAL A 94 -6.33 -10.87 10.91
N ALA A 95 -5.67 -9.77 10.56
CA ALA A 95 -6.32 -8.60 10.02
C ALA A 95 -5.83 -8.33 8.59
N TYR A 96 -6.74 -7.81 7.76
CA TYR A 96 -6.42 -7.21 6.46
C TYR A 96 -7.07 -5.83 6.34
N GLY A 97 -6.47 -4.98 5.53
CA GLY A 97 -6.96 -3.63 5.23
C GLY A 97 -7.66 -3.58 3.87
N LEU A 98 -8.70 -2.75 3.77
CA LEU A 98 -9.38 -2.40 2.54
C LEU A 98 -9.13 -0.93 2.21
N HIS A 99 -8.87 -0.64 0.94
CA HIS A 99 -8.75 0.73 0.42
C HIS A 99 -9.57 0.91 -0.86
N PRO A 100 -10.11 2.11 -1.15
CA PRO A 100 -10.71 2.42 -2.44
C PRO A 100 -9.65 2.33 -3.55
N PHE A 101 -10.08 2.31 -4.82
CA PHE A 101 -9.16 2.40 -5.95
C PHE A 101 -8.28 3.64 -5.84
N ILE A 102 -6.96 3.45 -5.86
CA ILE A 102 -5.98 4.53 -5.87
C ILE A 102 -5.36 4.57 -7.28
N PRO A 103 -5.46 5.69 -8.00
CA PRO A 103 -4.98 5.83 -9.38
C PRO A 103 -3.46 6.04 -9.43
N MET A 104 -2.71 5.11 -8.84
CA MET A 104 -1.25 5.07 -8.91
C MET A 104 -0.80 4.16 -10.05
N SER A 105 0.34 4.48 -10.64
CA SER A 105 1.08 3.64 -11.58
C SER A 105 2.43 3.18 -11.02
N ALA A 106 2.80 3.61 -9.81
CA ALA A 106 3.96 3.08 -9.11
C ALA A 106 3.68 1.65 -8.68
N ASP A 107 4.66 0.77 -8.88
CA ASP A 107 4.65 -0.63 -8.50
C ASP A 107 5.93 -0.98 -7.71
N ALA A 108 6.07 -2.25 -7.31
CA ALA A 108 7.24 -2.72 -6.59
C ALA A 108 8.53 -2.54 -7.39
N ASP A 109 8.48 -2.65 -8.73
CA ASP A 109 9.65 -2.46 -9.59
C ASP A 109 10.11 -0.99 -9.62
N ALA A 110 9.18 -0.03 -9.59
CA ALA A 110 9.52 1.38 -9.44
C ALA A 110 10.25 1.64 -8.11
N VAL A 111 9.81 1.00 -7.02
CA VAL A 111 10.46 1.11 -5.70
C VAL A 111 11.88 0.52 -5.74
N ARG A 112 12.03 -0.70 -6.27
CA ARG A 112 13.34 -1.36 -6.45
C ARG A 112 14.28 -0.56 -7.33
N GLY A 113 13.76 0.02 -8.42
CA GLY A 113 14.51 0.86 -9.33
C GLY A 113 15.10 2.10 -8.66
N LEU A 114 14.40 2.66 -7.66
CA LEU A 114 14.93 3.77 -6.85
C LEU A 114 15.99 3.31 -5.83
N MET A 115 15.83 2.11 -5.27
CA MET A 115 16.77 1.54 -4.30
C MET A 115 18.00 0.90 -4.95
N GLY A 116 17.93 0.58 -6.24
CA GLY A 116 18.98 -0.14 -6.97
C GLY A 116 19.08 -1.63 -6.60
N VAL A 117 17.97 -2.26 -6.23
CA VAL A 117 17.91 -3.66 -5.77
C VAL A 117 17.10 -4.56 -6.71
N SER A 118 17.30 -5.87 -6.60
CA SER A 118 16.55 -6.88 -7.36
C SER A 118 15.35 -7.44 -6.59
N VAL A 119 14.52 -8.24 -7.27
CA VAL A 119 13.37 -8.94 -6.65
C VAL A 119 13.80 -9.96 -5.60
N ASP A 120 14.94 -10.62 -5.79
CA ASP A 120 15.47 -11.60 -4.83
C ASP A 120 15.97 -10.92 -3.54
N GLU A 121 16.45 -9.68 -3.66
CA GLU A 121 16.97 -8.88 -2.56
C GLU A 121 15.85 -8.22 -1.75
N LEU A 122 14.81 -7.75 -2.44
CA LEU A 122 13.63 -7.14 -1.84
C LEU A 122 12.37 -7.61 -2.57
N PRO A 123 11.67 -8.64 -2.05
CA PRO A 123 10.50 -9.20 -2.71
C PRO A 123 9.26 -8.31 -2.56
N ASP A 124 8.23 -8.56 -3.35
CA ASP A 124 7.05 -7.68 -3.45
C ASP A 124 6.35 -7.51 -2.10
N GLU A 125 6.26 -8.59 -1.31
CA GLU A 125 5.62 -8.58 0.01
C GLU A 125 6.36 -7.73 1.06
N ALA A 126 7.58 -7.29 0.76
CA ALA A 126 8.34 -6.36 1.60
C ALA A 126 8.14 -4.89 1.19
N ILE A 127 7.38 -4.62 0.13
CA ILE A 127 7.14 -3.28 -0.42
C ILE A 127 5.65 -2.93 -0.28
N ASP A 128 5.36 -1.98 0.61
CA ASP A 128 3.99 -1.57 0.92
C ASP A 128 3.69 -0.17 0.36
N LEU A 129 3.09 -0.11 -0.84
CA LEU A 129 2.71 1.15 -1.50
C LEU A 129 1.47 1.83 -0.87
N ILE A 130 0.54 1.03 -0.33
CA ILE A 130 -0.72 1.55 0.22
C ILE A 130 -0.48 2.41 1.48
N PRO A 131 0.29 1.97 2.50
CA PRO A 131 0.69 2.82 3.62
C PRO A 131 1.46 4.06 3.19
N ALA A 132 2.37 3.94 2.21
CA ALA A 132 3.12 5.08 1.68
C ALA A 132 2.20 6.15 1.08
N TYR A 133 1.17 5.73 0.34
CA TYR A 133 0.13 6.63 -0.19
C TYR A 133 -0.61 7.36 0.92
N TYR A 134 -1.08 6.64 1.96
CA TYR A 134 -1.81 7.25 3.06
C TYR A 134 -0.94 8.16 3.92
N SER A 135 0.37 7.88 4.05
CA SER A 135 1.29 8.81 4.70
C SER A 135 1.42 10.12 3.92
N LEU A 136 1.60 10.05 2.59
CA LEU A 136 1.70 11.26 1.76
C LEU A 136 0.38 12.03 1.73
N ARG A 137 -0.75 11.32 1.69
CA ARG A 137 -2.07 11.95 1.78
C ARG A 137 -2.32 12.60 3.14
N ALA A 138 -1.82 12.03 4.24
CA ALA A 138 -1.91 12.66 5.55
C ALA A 138 -1.12 13.97 5.63
N ASP A 139 0.06 14.02 4.99
CA ASP A 139 0.94 15.19 5.01
C ASP A 139 0.47 16.31 4.04
N TYR A 140 -0.08 15.94 2.87
CA TYR A 140 -0.41 16.88 1.78
C TYR A 140 -1.92 16.96 1.45
N GLY A 141 -2.76 16.24 2.18
CA GLY A 141 -4.20 16.22 1.98
C GLY A 141 -4.61 15.73 0.59
N THR A 142 -5.72 16.27 0.09
CA THR A 142 -6.30 15.90 -1.21
C THR A 142 -5.44 16.33 -2.40
N ASP A 143 -4.49 17.25 -2.22
CA ASP A 143 -3.63 17.74 -3.30
C ASP A 143 -2.73 16.62 -3.83
N PHE A 144 -2.27 15.72 -2.97
CA PHE A 144 -1.51 14.55 -3.38
C PHE A 144 -2.36 13.58 -4.21
N THR A 145 -3.60 13.30 -3.77
CA THR A 145 -4.55 12.49 -4.53
C THR A 145 -4.86 13.14 -5.89
N ASN A 146 -5.06 14.46 -5.91
CA ASN A 146 -5.28 15.21 -7.13
C ASN A 146 -4.08 15.12 -8.08
N ALA A 147 -2.84 15.16 -7.58
CA ALA A 147 -1.64 15.03 -8.41
C ALA A 147 -1.52 13.67 -9.13
N LEU A 148 -2.16 12.62 -8.62
CA LEU A 148 -2.22 11.31 -9.27
C LEU A 148 -3.30 11.25 -10.37
N VAL A 149 -4.38 12.02 -10.23
CA VAL A 149 -5.54 11.98 -11.13
C VAL A 149 -5.53 13.10 -12.18
N VAL A 150 -5.34 14.33 -11.70
CA VAL A 150 -5.53 15.59 -12.40
C VAL A 150 -4.17 16.25 -12.58
N GLY A 151 -3.76 16.43 -13.84
CA GLY A 151 -2.52 17.11 -14.17
C GLY A 151 -1.90 16.65 -15.47
N ASP A 152 -0.83 17.33 -15.86
CA ASP A 152 0.01 16.89 -16.97
C ASP A 152 0.75 15.59 -16.61
N SER A 153 1.38 14.97 -17.61
CA SER A 153 2.14 13.74 -17.38
C SER A 153 3.29 13.93 -16.38
N ARG A 154 3.82 15.16 -16.25
CA ARG A 154 4.94 15.50 -15.39
C ARG A 154 4.54 15.53 -13.92
N THR A 155 3.39 16.11 -13.57
CA THR A 155 2.83 16.08 -12.21
C THR A 155 2.53 14.65 -11.78
N ARG A 156 1.87 13.88 -12.65
CA ARG A 156 1.56 12.47 -12.38
C ARG A 156 2.82 11.62 -12.19
N SER A 157 3.84 11.85 -13.00
CA SER A 157 5.11 11.14 -12.86
C SER A 157 5.82 11.50 -11.55
N ALA A 158 5.77 12.77 -11.14
CA ALA A 158 6.34 13.21 -9.86
C ALA A 158 5.59 12.62 -8.66
N ALA A 159 4.25 12.56 -8.69
CA ALA A 159 3.45 11.97 -7.62
C ALA A 159 3.74 10.47 -7.47
N ASN A 160 3.80 9.72 -8.59
CA ASN A 160 4.16 8.31 -8.57
C ASN A 160 5.60 8.07 -8.10
N ARG A 161 6.54 8.94 -8.50
CA ARG A 161 7.93 8.86 -8.01
C ARG A 161 8.03 9.18 -6.51
N ALA A 162 7.28 10.16 -6.02
CA ALA A 162 7.21 10.47 -4.60
C ALA A 162 6.64 9.27 -3.80
N LEU A 163 5.60 8.63 -4.33
CA LEU A 163 5.02 7.43 -3.75
C LEU A 163 6.04 6.29 -3.66
N ALA A 164 6.72 5.98 -4.77
CA ALA A 164 7.75 4.95 -4.80
C ALA A 164 8.92 5.27 -3.87
N ALA A 165 9.37 6.54 -3.81
CA ALA A 165 10.44 6.96 -2.92
C ALA A 165 10.04 6.83 -1.44
N ARG A 166 8.78 7.14 -1.10
CA ARG A 166 8.28 6.95 0.27
C ARG A 166 8.23 5.46 0.64
N ALA A 167 7.68 4.62 -0.22
CA ALA A 167 7.66 3.18 -0.01
C ALA A 167 9.07 2.58 0.10
N ALA A 168 10.03 3.09 -0.68
CA ALA A 168 11.45 2.70 -0.59
C ALA A 168 12.05 3.02 0.79
N ILE A 169 11.78 4.22 1.33
CA ILE A 169 12.24 4.62 2.66
C ILE A 169 11.64 3.70 3.73
N ASP A 170 10.35 3.39 3.62
CA ASP A 170 9.63 2.54 4.58
C ASP A 170 10.12 1.07 4.50
N ALA A 171 10.61 0.60 3.35
CA ALA A 171 11.16 -0.74 3.13
C ALA A 171 12.63 -0.93 3.58
N LEU A 172 13.36 0.16 3.88
CA LEU A 172 14.78 0.09 4.29
C LEU A 172 15.04 -0.82 5.50
N PRO A 173 14.23 -0.80 6.59
CA PRO A 173 14.47 -1.67 7.75
C PRO A 173 14.38 -3.15 7.40
N SER A 174 13.40 -3.56 6.59
CA SER A 174 13.28 -4.94 6.12
C SER A 174 14.44 -5.34 5.21
N PHE A 175 14.89 -4.43 4.36
CA PHE A 175 16.04 -4.66 3.50
C PHE A 175 17.32 -4.85 4.32
N GLN A 176 17.54 -4.04 5.35
CA GLN A 176 18.69 -4.18 6.25
C GLN A 176 18.74 -5.55 6.95
N LEU A 177 17.60 -6.05 7.42
CA LEU A 177 17.53 -7.37 8.06
C LEU A 177 17.88 -8.49 7.07
N ARG A 178 17.40 -8.40 5.83
CA ARG A 178 17.73 -9.36 4.76
C ARG A 178 19.21 -9.33 4.40
N LEU A 179 19.83 -8.14 4.33
CA LEU A 179 21.26 -7.99 4.14
C LEU A 179 22.09 -8.63 5.26
N VAL A 180 21.64 -8.52 6.51
CA VAL A 180 22.32 -9.19 7.64
C VAL A 180 22.17 -10.71 7.54
N GLN A 181 21.00 -11.21 7.16
CA GLN A 181 20.75 -12.64 6.99
C GLN A 181 21.57 -13.23 5.84
N SER A 182 21.66 -12.55 4.69
CA SER A 182 22.47 -13.02 3.56
C SER A 182 23.95 -13.13 3.93
N LYS A 183 24.50 -12.17 4.67
CA LYS A 183 25.88 -12.22 5.19
C LYS A 183 26.15 -13.44 6.10
N GLN A 184 25.15 -13.91 6.85
CA GLN A 184 25.32 -15.08 7.73
C GLN A 184 25.27 -16.41 6.96
N VAL A 185 24.55 -16.46 5.83
CA VAL A 185 24.42 -17.66 4.99
C VAL A 185 25.63 -17.82 4.06
N GLU A 186 26.20 -16.72 3.57
CA GLU A 186 27.25 -16.71 2.55
C GLU A 186 28.65 -16.44 3.12
N ASN A 187 29.25 -17.44 3.75
CA ASN A 187 30.68 -17.37 4.14
C ASN A 187 31.64 -17.67 2.96
N SER A 188 31.16 -17.75 1.71
CA SER A 188 31.97 -18.25 0.58
C SER A 188 31.82 -17.60 -0.80
N ASN A 189 30.91 -16.66 -1.13
CA ASN A 189 31.03 -15.89 -2.39
C ASN A 189 30.12 -14.64 -2.43
N PHE A 190 30.66 -13.55 -2.99
CA PHE A 190 30.09 -12.20 -3.27
C PHE A 190 30.02 -11.15 -2.13
N SER A 191 31.13 -10.40 -2.00
CA SER A 191 31.31 -9.20 -1.17
C SER A 191 30.60 -7.91 -1.70
N ARG A 192 29.37 -7.99 -2.23
CA ARG A 192 28.66 -6.77 -2.71
C ARG A 192 28.05 -5.92 -1.59
N TRP A 193 28.02 -6.41 -0.36
CA TRP A 193 27.19 -5.83 0.71
C TRP A 193 27.95 -5.18 1.87
N ASP A 194 29.28 -5.17 1.83
CA ASP A 194 30.11 -4.51 2.86
C ASP A 194 30.29 -3.00 2.62
N TRP A 195 29.88 -2.49 1.45
CA TRP A 195 30.01 -1.09 1.06
C TRP A 195 28.68 -0.35 0.86
N VAL A 196 27.53 -1.03 1.06
CA VAL A 196 26.23 -0.37 0.95
C VAL A 196 26.00 0.48 2.21
N ASP A 197 26.21 1.77 2.07
CA ASP A 197 25.91 2.78 3.08
C ASP A 197 24.40 3.05 3.08
N LEU A 198 23.68 2.39 4.00
CA LEU A 198 22.23 2.51 4.11
C LEU A 198 21.79 3.90 4.56
N ASP A 199 22.63 4.62 5.30
CA ASP A 199 22.34 5.99 5.72
C ASP A 199 22.40 6.93 4.52
N LYS A 200 23.42 6.76 3.67
CA LYS A 200 23.51 7.48 2.40
C LYS A 200 22.38 7.14 1.44
N LEU A 201 22.01 5.85 1.33
CA LEU A 201 20.85 5.45 0.52
C LEU A 201 19.57 6.12 1.02
N LYS A 202 19.37 6.16 2.35
CA LYS A 202 18.23 6.85 2.96
C LYS A 202 18.25 8.35 2.66
N GLU A 203 19.41 9.00 2.74
CA GLU A 203 19.58 10.42 2.39
C GLU A 203 19.23 10.68 0.92
N ASP A 204 19.73 9.84 0.00
CA ASP A 204 19.45 9.93 -1.43
C ASP A 204 17.94 9.75 -1.72
N LEU A 205 17.30 8.75 -1.10
CA LEU A 205 15.86 8.52 -1.24
C LEU A 205 15.04 9.68 -0.67
N THR A 206 15.44 10.22 0.48
CA THR A 206 14.79 11.38 1.11
C THR A 206 14.92 12.63 0.24
N THR A 207 16.10 12.82 -0.39
CA THR A 207 16.35 13.91 -1.33
C THR A 207 15.48 13.75 -2.59
N GLN A 208 15.38 12.55 -3.14
CA GLN A 208 14.52 12.27 -4.29
C GLN A 208 13.03 12.45 -3.97
N LEU A 209 12.59 12.06 -2.78
CA LEU A 209 11.25 12.33 -2.28
C LEU A 209 11.00 13.83 -2.22
N GLY A 210 11.89 14.59 -1.57
CA GLY A 210 11.79 16.05 -1.47
C GLY A 210 11.74 16.75 -2.82
N ALA A 211 12.60 16.34 -3.77
CA ALA A 211 12.60 16.88 -5.13
C ALA A 211 11.29 16.59 -5.89
N SER A 212 10.77 15.37 -5.75
CA SER A 212 9.49 14.99 -6.37
C SER A 212 8.32 15.81 -5.81
N LEU A 213 8.30 16.00 -4.49
CA LEU A 213 7.28 16.81 -3.80
C LEU A 213 7.39 18.30 -4.13
N ALA A 214 8.61 18.84 -4.25
CA ALA A 214 8.82 20.23 -4.70
C ALA A 214 8.32 20.46 -6.14
N GLN A 215 8.44 19.46 -7.01
CA GLN A 215 7.86 19.54 -8.36
C GLN A 215 6.33 19.56 -8.33
N LEU A 216 5.71 18.88 -7.37
CA LEU A 216 4.25 18.94 -7.18
C LEU A 216 3.80 20.34 -6.74
N SER A 217 4.49 20.94 -5.76
CA SER A 217 4.11 22.26 -5.24
C SER A 217 4.28 23.38 -6.26
N ASP A 218 5.34 23.38 -7.08
CA ASP A 218 5.53 24.36 -8.17
C ASP A 218 4.45 24.23 -9.25
N THR A 219 4.00 23.00 -9.54
CA THR A 219 2.96 22.76 -10.54
C THR A 219 1.56 23.12 -10.02
N LEU A 220 1.26 22.83 -8.76
CA LEU A 220 0.01 23.23 -8.09
C LEU A 220 -0.07 24.76 -7.92
N ALA A 221 1.05 25.45 -7.72
CA ALA A 221 1.09 26.92 -7.70
C ALA A 221 0.85 27.53 -9.11
N ARG A 222 1.35 26.88 -10.17
CA ARG A 222 1.15 27.35 -11.56
C ARG A 222 -0.26 27.16 -12.10
N SER A 223 -1.04 26.20 -11.61
CA SER A 223 -2.46 26.07 -12.00
C SER A 223 -3.35 27.16 -11.39
N VAL A 224 -2.86 27.89 -10.39
CA VAL A 224 -3.44 29.13 -9.86
C VAL A 224 -2.85 30.38 -10.55
N ALA A 225 -2.20 30.22 -11.71
CA ALA A 225 -1.93 31.35 -12.60
C ALA A 225 -3.27 31.85 -13.16
N VAL A 226 -3.84 32.81 -12.44
CA VAL A 226 -4.95 33.67 -12.85
C VAL A 226 -4.84 33.94 -14.35
N THR A 227 -5.83 33.50 -15.12
CA THR A 227 -6.00 33.99 -16.50
C THR A 227 -5.97 35.51 -16.39
N PRO A 228 -4.99 36.22 -16.96
CA PRO A 228 -4.93 37.65 -16.79
C PRO A 228 -6.23 38.21 -17.35
N THR A 229 -7.09 38.75 -16.48
CA THR A 229 -8.20 39.59 -16.90
C THR A 229 -7.55 40.76 -17.61
N ILE A 230 -7.56 40.73 -18.95
CA ILE A 230 -7.19 41.89 -19.76
C ILE A 230 -8.25 42.95 -19.42
N PHE A 231 -7.87 43.89 -18.57
CA PHE A 231 -8.67 45.07 -18.30
C PHE A 231 -8.60 45.95 -19.55
N VAL A 232 -9.53 45.76 -20.49
CA VAL A 232 -9.70 46.67 -21.62
C VAL A 232 -10.36 47.94 -21.09
N VAL A 233 -9.55 48.91 -20.67
CA VAL A 233 -10.01 50.29 -20.44
C VAL A 233 -9.97 51.02 -21.77
N SER A 234 -11.03 50.88 -22.56
CA SER A 234 -11.61 51.95 -23.38
C SER A 234 -12.65 51.36 -24.34
N SER A 235 -13.89 51.82 -24.19
CA SER A 235 -14.81 51.94 -25.32
C SER A 235 -14.74 53.41 -25.74
N PRO A 236 -13.90 53.80 -26.73
CA PRO A 236 -13.97 55.14 -27.27
C PRO A 236 -15.36 55.30 -27.90
N THR A 237 -16.19 56.12 -27.29
CA THR A 237 -17.42 56.62 -27.90
C THR A 237 -17.00 57.57 -29.02
N ASP A 238 -17.54 57.36 -30.21
CA ASP A 238 -17.28 58.22 -31.35
C ASP A 238 -17.90 59.60 -31.06
N PRO A 239 -17.11 60.71 -31.04
CA PRO A 239 -17.65 62.03 -30.71
C PRO A 239 -18.62 62.58 -31.77
N VAL A 240 -18.81 61.91 -32.92
CA VAL A 240 -19.73 62.36 -33.98
C VAL A 240 -21.00 61.50 -34.05
N THR A 241 -20.97 60.21 -33.69
CA THR A 241 -22.15 59.34 -33.81
C THR A 241 -22.59 58.62 -32.53
N GLY A 242 -21.82 58.68 -31.44
CA GLY A 242 -22.13 57.97 -30.19
C GLY A 242 -21.64 56.53 -30.20
#